data_AF-A0AAU3NWG4-F1
#
_entry.id   AF-A0AAU3NWG4-F1
#
_cell.length_a   1.000
_cell.length_b   1.000
_cell.length_c   1.000
_cell.angle_alpha   90.00
_cell.angle_beta   90.00
_cell.angle_gamma   90.00
#
_symmetry.space_group_name_H-M   'P 1'
#
loop_
_entity.id
_entity.type
_entity.pdbx_description
1 polymer ?
#
loop_
_entity_poly.entity_id
_entity_poly.type
_entity_poly.pdbx_seq_one_letter_code
_entity_poly.pdbx_strand_id
1 'polypeptide(L)'
;MVAFIEGFCTALGSSPLSGFQDWVCERILGRRSSVHWAYVIASTRVSEILDGNRPIDRVPPEVEAYLADLTLDLIEEFSNRPAA
;
A
#
# COMPACT_ATOMS: atom_id res chain seq x y z
N MET A 1 7.74 6.15 -2.54
CA MET A 1 6.43 5.48 -2.49
C MET A 1 5.34 6.36 -1.88
N VAL A 2 5.47 6.83 -0.62
CA VAL A 2 4.46 7.72 0.00
C VAL A 2 4.23 9.02 -0.80
N ALA A 3 5.30 9.69 -1.21
CA ALA A 3 5.20 10.90 -2.05
C ALA A 3 4.55 10.68 -3.43
N PHE A 4 4.65 9.46 -3.98
CA PHE A 4 4.01 9.10 -5.25
C PHE A 4 2.49 9.03 -5.09
N ILE A 5 2.01 8.45 -3.97
CA ILE A 5 0.58 8.38 -3.66
C ILE A 5 0.01 9.76 -3.33
N GLU A 6 0.74 10.59 -2.58
CA GLU A 6 0.29 11.98 -2.34
C GLU A 6 0.13 12.75 -3.65
N GLY A 7 1.05 12.56 -4.61
CA GLY A 7 0.91 13.08 -5.97
C GLY A 7 -0.32 12.53 -6.71
N PHE A 8 -0.57 11.23 -6.62
CA PHE A 8 -1.73 10.58 -7.22
C PHE A 8 -3.06 11.10 -6.65
N CYS A 9 -3.19 11.18 -5.32
CA CYS A 9 -4.35 11.74 -4.63
C CYS A 9 -4.60 13.20 -5.02
N THR A 10 -3.54 13.99 -5.11
CA THR A 10 -3.63 15.41 -5.50
C THR A 10 -4.11 15.56 -6.94
N ALA A 11 -3.62 14.72 -7.86
CA ALA A 11 -3.97 14.78 -9.28
C ALA A 11 -5.44 14.41 -9.56
N LEU A 12 -6.07 13.58 -8.72
CA LEU A 12 -7.44 13.09 -8.91
C LEU A 12 -8.53 13.94 -8.22
N GLY A 13 -8.16 15.07 -7.59
CA GLY A 13 -9.09 16.13 -7.17
C GLY A 13 -10.11 15.76 -6.10
N SER A 14 -10.04 14.55 -5.54
CA SER A 14 -10.89 14.02 -4.46
C SER A 14 -10.01 13.14 -3.56
N SER A 15 -10.54 12.47 -2.54
CA SER A 15 -9.80 11.45 -1.78
C SER A 15 -10.12 10.06 -2.35
N PRO A 16 -9.66 9.70 -3.58
CA PRO A 16 -10.01 8.42 -4.23
C PRO A 16 -9.53 7.21 -3.43
N LEU A 17 -8.65 7.42 -2.45
CA LEU A 17 -8.14 6.39 -1.55
C LEU A 17 -8.82 6.42 -0.16
N SER A 18 -9.99 7.06 -0.02
CA SER A 18 -10.79 6.95 1.20
C SER A 18 -11.17 5.49 1.44
N GLY A 19 -10.74 4.90 2.55
CA GLY A 19 -10.93 3.47 2.85
C GLY A 19 -9.87 2.53 2.24
N PHE A 20 -8.90 3.06 1.48
CA PHE A 20 -7.82 2.26 0.89
C PHE A 20 -6.98 1.55 1.96
N GLN A 21 -6.72 2.21 3.09
CA GLN A 21 -6.03 1.63 4.24
C GLN A 21 -6.68 0.32 4.70
N ASP A 22 -7.96 0.39 5.07
CA ASP A 22 -8.71 -0.76 5.58
C ASP A 22 -8.81 -1.85 4.52
N TRP A 23 -9.04 -1.45 3.27
CA TRP A 23 -9.12 -2.36 2.14
C TRP A 23 -7.82 -3.13 1.90
N VAL A 24 -6.66 -2.46 1.85
CA VAL A 24 -5.35 -3.11 1.66
C VAL A 24 -5.08 -4.07 2.81
N CYS A 25 -5.37 -3.69 4.06
CA CYS A 25 -5.20 -4.57 5.20
C CYS A 25 -6.06 -5.83 5.07
N GLU A 26 -7.34 -5.70 4.75
CA GLU A 26 -8.22 -6.85 4.53
C GLU A 26 -7.75 -7.71 3.34
N ARG A 27 -7.29 -7.09 2.25
CA ARG A 27 -6.85 -7.77 1.02
C ARG A 27 -5.56 -8.58 1.21
N ILE A 28 -4.59 -8.06 1.95
CA ILE A 28 -3.26 -8.66 2.11
C ILE A 28 -3.17 -9.49 3.39
N LEU A 29 -3.68 -8.98 4.51
CA LEU A 29 -3.58 -9.65 5.82
C LEU A 29 -4.81 -10.50 6.15
N GLY A 30 -5.91 -10.38 5.39
CA GLY A 30 -7.17 -11.04 5.72
C GLY A 30 -7.87 -10.44 6.95
N ARG A 31 -7.41 -9.30 7.45
CA ARG A 31 -7.92 -8.64 8.66
C ARG A 31 -7.65 -7.14 8.63
N ARG A 32 -8.43 -6.38 9.41
CA ARG A 32 -8.14 -4.97 9.66
C ARG A 32 -6.86 -4.81 10.47
N SER A 33 -6.12 -3.75 10.19
CA SER A 33 -4.89 -3.41 10.89
C SER A 33 -4.72 -1.90 10.95
N SER A 34 -4.20 -1.41 12.08
CA SER A 34 -3.78 -0.01 12.22
C SER A 34 -2.40 0.25 11.61
N VAL A 35 -1.70 -0.79 11.15
CA VAL A 35 -0.43 -0.66 10.44
C VAL A 35 -0.66 -0.02 9.08
N HIS A 36 0.02 1.08 8.81
CA HIS A 36 -0.12 1.84 7.57
C HIS A 36 0.06 0.94 6.33
N TRP A 37 -0.80 1.08 5.33
CA TRP A 37 -0.92 0.21 4.16
C TRP A 37 0.42 0.00 3.43
N ALA A 38 1.29 1.02 3.39
CA ALA A 38 2.61 0.91 2.76
C ALA A 38 3.50 -0.15 3.43
N TYR A 39 3.41 -0.27 4.77
CA TYR A 39 4.14 -1.31 5.52
C TYR A 39 3.52 -2.68 5.27
N VAL A 40 2.19 -2.75 5.12
CA VAL A 40 1.47 -3.97 4.76
C VAL A 40 1.88 -4.46 3.37
N ILE A 41 1.94 -3.58 2.37
CA ILE A 41 2.42 -3.91 1.02
C ILE A 41 3.88 -4.36 1.06
N ALA A 42 4.75 -3.59 1.72
CA ALA A 42 6.19 -3.91 1.80
C ALA A 42 6.44 -5.29 2.45
N SER A 43 5.60 -5.68 3.41
CA SER A 43 5.70 -6.98 4.09
C SER A 43 5.40 -8.20 3.23
N THR A 44 4.78 -8.02 2.06
CA THR A 44 4.58 -9.11 1.09
C THR A 44 5.90 -9.67 0.56
N ARG A 45 6.98 -8.87 0.63
CA ARG A 45 8.34 -9.26 0.22
C ARG A 45 9.37 -9.20 1.35
N VAL A 46 9.13 -8.39 2.37
CA VAL A 46 10.07 -8.19 3.49
C VAL A 46 9.29 -8.29 4.80
N SER A 47 9.05 -9.53 5.26
CA SER A 47 8.18 -9.81 6.41
C SER A 47 8.59 -9.09 7.69
N GLU A 48 9.90 -8.81 7.85
CA GLU A 48 10.48 -8.13 9.01
C GLU A 48 10.00 -6.68 9.17
N ILE A 49 9.33 -6.12 8.17
CA ILE A 49 8.73 -4.78 8.23
C ILE A 49 7.50 -4.76 9.15
N LEU A 50 6.67 -5.80 9.14
CA LEU A 50 5.50 -5.87 10.04
C LEU A 50 5.89 -6.08 11.49
N ASP A 51 6.96 -6.84 11.72
CA ASP A 51 7.47 -7.12 13.06
C ASP A 51 8.22 -5.93 13.67
N GLY A 52 8.39 -4.83 12.92
CA GLY A 52 9.14 -3.64 13.34
C GLY A 52 10.65 -3.87 13.40
N ASN A 53 11.13 -5.03 12.96
CA ASN A 53 12.55 -5.41 12.96
C ASN A 53 13.33 -4.74 11.83
N ARG A 54 12.64 -4.25 10.79
CA ARG A 54 13.22 -3.49 9.69
C ARG A 54 12.37 -2.26 9.36
N PRO A 55 12.97 -1.07 9.29
CA PRO A 55 12.24 0.12 8.87
C PRO A 55 12.03 0.13 7.34
N ILE A 56 10.96 0.78 6.89
CA ILE A 56 10.51 0.76 5.48
C ILE A 56 11.49 1.45 4.52
N ASP A 57 12.34 2.34 5.01
CA ASP A 57 13.44 2.98 4.27
C ASP A 57 14.62 2.03 4.00
N ARG A 58 14.59 0.82 4.58
CA ARG A 58 15.59 -0.24 4.36
C ARG A 58 15.04 -1.42 3.58
N VAL A 59 14.02 -1.18 2.77
CA VAL A 59 13.57 -2.14 1.74
C VAL A 59 14.73 -2.38 0.76
N PRO A 60 15.06 -3.65 0.43
CA PRO A 60 16.09 -3.94 -0.54
C PRO A 60 15.73 -3.39 -1.93
N PRO A 61 16.68 -2.78 -2.67
CA PRO A 61 16.38 -2.16 -3.96
C PRO A 61 15.89 -3.18 -5.00
N GLU A 62 16.24 -4.46 -4.85
CA GLU A 62 15.82 -5.51 -5.78
C GLU A 62 14.31 -5.78 -5.75
N VAL A 63 13.62 -5.39 -4.67
CA VAL A 63 12.17 -5.56 -4.53
C VAL A 63 11.39 -4.27 -4.71
N GLU A 64 12.06 -3.11 -4.83
CA GLU A 64 11.38 -1.82 -4.96
C GLU A 64 10.49 -1.75 -6.20
N ALA A 65 10.97 -2.22 -7.35
CA ALA A 65 10.21 -2.25 -8.59
C ALA A 65 8.94 -3.10 -8.43
N TYR A 66 9.08 -4.30 -7.87
CA TYR A 66 7.94 -5.17 -7.59
C TYR A 66 6.92 -4.51 -6.65
N LEU A 67 7.39 -3.85 -5.59
CA LEU A 67 6.50 -3.19 -4.63
C LEU A 67 5.80 -1.97 -5.24
N ALA A 68 6.47 -1.26 -6.16
CA ALA A 68 5.86 -0.18 -6.92
C ALA A 68 4.75 -0.70 -7.84
N ASP A 69 5.03 -1.75 -8.62
CA ASP A 69 4.05 -2.40 -9.49
C ASP A 69 2.85 -2.91 -8.70
N LEU A 70 3.09 -3.64 -7.61
CA LEU A 70 2.03 -4.12 -6.74
C LEU A 70 1.20 -2.98 -6.14
N THR A 71 1.83 -1.85 -5.80
CA THR A 71 1.11 -0.68 -5.28
C THR A 71 0.19 -0.10 -6.35
N LEU A 72 0.65 -0.01 -7.60
CA LEU A 72 -0.17 0.46 -8.73
C LEU A 72 -1.35 -0.47 -8.99
N ASP A 73 -1.11 -1.79 -9.03
CA ASP A 73 -2.15 -2.80 -9.22
C ASP A 73 -3.22 -2.70 -8.13
N LEU A 74 -2.82 -2.49 -6.87
CA LEU A 74 -3.74 -2.34 -5.75
C LEU A 74 -4.56 -1.04 -5.83
N ILE A 75 -3.95 0.07 -6.24
CA ILE A 75 -4.66 1.33 -6.44
C ILE A 75 -5.68 1.20 -7.58
N GLU A 76 -5.29 0.57 -8.69
CA GLU A 76 -6.18 0.34 -9.82
C GLU A 76 -7.32 -0.60 -9.43
N GLU A 77 -7.04 -1.71 -8.75
CA GLU A 77 -8.06 -2.64 -8.24
C GLU A 77 -9.01 -1.90 -7.30
N PHE A 78 -8.50 -1.04 -6.40
CA PHE A 78 -9.33 -0.28 -5.48
C PHE A 78 -10.22 0.73 -6.21
N SER A 79 -9.66 1.46 -7.17
CA SER A 79 -10.35 2.52 -7.90
C SER A 79 -11.45 1.99 -8.83
N ASN A 80 -11.28 0.75 -9.34
CA ASN A 80 -12.25 0.10 -10.21
C ASN A 80 -13.35 -0.65 -9.45
N ARG A 81 -13.36 -0.62 -8.11
CA ARG A 81 -14.43 -1.25 -7.33
C ARG A 81 -15.73 -0.46 -7.47
N PRO A 82 -16.87 -1.14 -7.63
CA PRO A 82 -18.17 -0.47 -7.48
C PRO A 82 -18.26 0.08 -6.06
N ALA A 83 -18.61 1.37 -5.94
CA ALA A 83 -18.93 1.97 -4.65
C ALA A 83 -20.09 1.17 -4.02
N ALA A 84 -19.87 0.67 -2.80
CA ALA A 84 -20.88 -0.04 -2.02
C ALA A 84 -21.98 0.93 -1.56
#